data_AF-A0A6J7P695-F1
#
_entry.id   AF-A0A6J7P695-F1
#
_cell.length_a   1.000
_cell.length_b   1.000
_cell.length_c   1.000
_cell.angle_alpha   90.00
_cell.angle_beta   90.00
_cell.angle_gamma   90.00
#
_symmetry.space_group_name_H-M   'P 1'
#
loop_
_entity.id
_entity.type
_entity.pdbx_description
1 polymer ?
#
loop_
_entity_poly.entity_id
_entity_poly.type
_entity_poly.pdbx_seq_one_letter_code
_entity_poly.pdbx_strand_id
1 'polypeptide(L)'
;MMNGATVEGPLPATETLSDIDKWVLSRLSETTTEFTALIESYEFARACETIYHFAWDDLCDWYLELSKEAFASGNAGASQRVLGHVLDTLFRLLHPVMPFITETLWTTLTGGETLVTAAWPVADPSHINKKSETLVGELQKIITEVRRFRNDQGVKPSQKIPGRFIAPADVTAYASAMAFLLKLELTEFTSSASVEIGSMKVELDLSGTVDVVAERARLEKDLVTAQKDMKTAEVKLNNEGFMAKAPESVVAEIRERMSATSADIERITAQLAALK
;
A
#
# COMPACT_ATOMS: atom_id res chain seq x y z
N MET A 1 20.81 8.29 -12.36
CA MET A 1 19.69 8.76 -11.52
C MET A 1 19.80 8.20 -10.11
N MET A 2 19.34 8.95 -9.09
CA MET A 2 19.68 8.72 -7.66
C MET A 2 19.18 7.43 -7.01
N ASN A 3 18.38 6.58 -7.67
CA ASN A 3 17.90 5.31 -7.09
C ASN A 3 18.01 4.11 -8.05
N GLY A 4 18.97 4.12 -8.98
CA GLY A 4 19.39 2.91 -9.72
C GLY A 4 18.50 2.41 -10.86
N ALA A 5 17.29 2.93 -11.06
CA ALA A 5 16.46 2.58 -12.23
C ALA A 5 17.22 2.84 -13.54
N THR A 6 17.17 1.89 -14.48
CA THR A 6 17.89 1.98 -15.77
C THR A 6 17.09 1.35 -16.91
N VAL A 7 17.21 1.93 -18.10
CA VAL A 7 16.68 1.37 -19.35
C VAL A 7 17.74 0.63 -20.17
N GLU A 8 18.99 0.59 -19.68
CA GLU A 8 20.10 -0.07 -20.37
C GLU A 8 19.97 -1.60 -20.35
N GLY A 9 20.24 -2.23 -21.49
CA GLY A 9 20.18 -3.69 -21.63
C GLY A 9 18.76 -4.26 -21.75
N PRO A 10 18.64 -5.57 -22.02
CA PRO A 10 17.34 -6.23 -22.09
C PRO A 10 16.71 -6.35 -20.70
N LEU A 11 15.38 -6.50 -20.66
CA LEU A 11 14.72 -7.00 -19.45
C LEU A 11 15.28 -8.40 -19.11
N PRO A 12 15.50 -8.72 -17.82
CA PRO A 12 15.86 -10.07 -17.42
C PRO A 12 14.76 -11.06 -17.83
N ALA A 13 15.14 -12.30 -18.11
CA ALA A 13 14.19 -13.36 -18.43
C ALA A 13 13.22 -13.57 -17.25
N THR A 14 11.93 -13.69 -17.54
CA THR A 14 10.85 -13.67 -16.54
C THR A 14 11.06 -14.70 -15.44
N GLU A 15 11.60 -15.87 -15.73
CA GLU A 15 11.90 -16.93 -14.76
C GLU A 15 12.93 -16.52 -13.70
N THR A 16 13.81 -15.57 -14.01
CA THR A 16 14.85 -15.07 -13.10
C THR A 16 14.36 -13.91 -12.21
N LEU A 17 13.18 -13.36 -12.51
CA LEU A 17 12.59 -12.27 -11.75
C LEU A 17 11.93 -12.77 -10.45
N SER A 18 11.95 -11.91 -9.43
CA SER A 18 11.14 -12.09 -8.23
C SER A 18 9.64 -12.02 -8.57
N ASP A 19 8.77 -12.56 -7.72
CA ASP A 19 7.32 -12.39 -7.89
C ASP A 19 6.88 -10.93 -7.74
N ILE A 20 7.62 -10.11 -6.97
CA ILE A 20 7.36 -8.67 -6.86
C ILE A 20 7.60 -7.97 -8.21
N ASP A 21 8.69 -8.31 -8.89
CA ASP A 21 9.00 -7.78 -10.23
C ASP A 21 8.03 -8.30 -11.30
N LYS A 22 7.70 -9.60 -11.27
CA LYS A 22 6.68 -10.20 -12.17
C LYS A 22 5.33 -9.54 -11.97
N TRP A 23 4.96 -9.26 -10.73
CA TRP A 23 3.69 -8.62 -10.39
C TRP A 23 3.58 -7.23 -11.02
N VAL A 24 4.56 -6.34 -10.83
CA VAL A 24 4.47 -5.00 -11.40
C VAL A 24 4.47 -5.02 -12.94
N LEU A 25 5.19 -5.96 -13.57
CA LEU A 25 5.14 -6.15 -15.03
C LEU A 25 3.77 -6.64 -15.50
N SER A 26 3.14 -7.55 -14.74
CA SER A 26 1.77 -8.00 -15.00
C SER A 26 0.81 -6.81 -14.93
N ARG A 27 0.84 -6.05 -13.83
CA ARG A 27 0.00 -4.86 -13.63
C ARG A 27 0.22 -3.79 -14.70
N LEU A 28 1.47 -3.56 -15.11
CA LEU A 28 1.82 -2.64 -16.19
C LEU A 28 1.20 -3.08 -17.53
N SER A 29 1.28 -4.37 -17.85
CA SER A 29 0.73 -4.92 -19.11
C SER A 29 -0.79 -4.81 -19.16
N GLU A 30 -1.47 -5.11 -18.05
CA GLU A 30 -2.92 -4.91 -17.92
C GLU A 30 -3.32 -3.44 -18.04
N THR A 31 -2.63 -2.57 -17.30
CA THR A 31 -2.86 -1.12 -17.31
C THR A 31 -2.64 -0.54 -18.70
N THR A 32 -1.57 -0.96 -19.39
CA THR A 32 -1.27 -0.49 -20.75
C THR A 32 -2.38 -0.90 -21.72
N THR A 33 -2.89 -2.14 -21.60
CA THR A 33 -4.01 -2.64 -22.41
C THR A 33 -5.28 -1.82 -22.16
N GLU A 34 -5.66 -1.67 -20.89
CA GLU A 34 -6.88 -0.96 -20.50
C GLU A 34 -6.82 0.52 -20.85
N PHE A 35 -5.72 1.19 -20.49
CA PHE A 35 -5.52 2.61 -20.78
C PHE A 35 -5.56 2.90 -22.27
N THR A 36 -4.89 2.06 -23.09
CA THR A 36 -4.92 2.22 -24.55
C THR A 36 -6.35 2.11 -25.09
N ALA A 37 -7.11 1.10 -24.65
CA ALA A 37 -8.51 0.94 -25.06
C ALA A 37 -9.41 2.13 -24.62
N LEU A 38 -9.18 2.68 -23.42
CA LEU A 38 -9.92 3.84 -22.92
C LEU A 38 -9.59 5.11 -23.72
N ILE A 39 -8.32 5.34 -24.06
CA ILE A 39 -7.92 6.47 -24.92
C ILE A 39 -8.52 6.31 -26.32
N GLU A 40 -8.47 5.11 -26.91
CA GLU A 40 -9.05 4.84 -28.24
C GLU A 40 -10.57 5.00 -28.29
N SER A 41 -11.26 4.80 -27.16
CA SER A 41 -12.70 4.98 -27.01
C SER A 41 -13.10 6.37 -26.50
N TYR A 42 -12.15 7.30 -26.37
CA TYR A 42 -12.36 8.67 -25.87
C TYR A 42 -12.85 8.77 -24.41
N GLU A 43 -12.64 7.72 -23.62
CA GLU A 43 -12.98 7.62 -22.20
C GLU A 43 -11.86 8.21 -21.31
N PHE A 44 -11.47 9.46 -21.57
CA PHE A 44 -10.28 10.08 -20.96
C PHE A 44 -10.31 10.15 -19.44
N ALA A 45 -11.48 10.38 -18.84
CA ALA A 45 -11.61 10.44 -17.38
C ALA A 45 -11.25 9.10 -16.74
N ARG A 46 -11.77 8.00 -17.31
CA ARG A 46 -11.47 6.64 -16.86
C ARG A 46 -10.01 6.27 -17.14
N ALA A 47 -9.47 6.66 -18.30
CA ALA A 47 -8.06 6.46 -18.60
C ALA A 47 -7.16 7.11 -17.54
N CYS A 48 -7.44 8.37 -17.17
CA CYS A 48 -6.72 9.08 -16.11
C CYS A 48 -6.82 8.38 -14.75
N GLU A 49 -7.99 7.85 -14.39
CA GLU A 49 -8.19 7.08 -13.16
C GLU A 49 -7.39 5.77 -13.17
N THR A 50 -7.45 5.00 -14.26
CA THR A 50 -6.68 3.75 -14.44
C THR A 50 -5.19 3.97 -14.28
N ILE A 51 -4.61 4.96 -14.97
CA ILE A 51 -3.16 5.21 -14.88
C ILE A 51 -2.75 5.83 -13.54
N TYR A 52 -3.64 6.58 -12.89
CA TYR A 52 -3.41 7.09 -11.53
C TYR A 52 -3.27 5.95 -10.53
N HIS A 53 -4.20 4.99 -10.54
CA HIS A 53 -4.15 3.84 -9.63
C HIS A 53 -2.92 2.96 -9.87
N PHE A 54 -2.50 2.79 -11.13
CA PHE A 54 -1.23 2.09 -11.39
C PHE A 54 -0.01 2.88 -10.88
N ALA A 55 0.06 4.18 -11.16
CA ALA A 55 1.20 5.01 -10.76
C ALA A 55 1.32 5.15 -9.25
N TRP A 56 0.19 5.30 -8.56
CA TRP A 56 0.16 5.57 -7.13
C TRP A 56 0.08 4.27 -6.32
N ASP A 57 -1.01 3.52 -6.48
CA ASP A 57 -1.31 2.37 -5.65
C ASP A 57 -0.36 1.21 -5.97
N ASP A 58 -0.22 0.82 -7.25
CA ASP A 58 0.62 -0.32 -7.61
C ASP A 58 2.12 0.02 -7.53
N LEU A 59 2.55 1.10 -8.20
CA LEU A 59 3.97 1.45 -8.28
C LEU A 59 4.51 2.08 -6.98
N CYS A 60 3.93 3.19 -6.53
CA CYS A 60 4.51 3.95 -5.42
C CYS A 60 4.27 3.30 -4.05
N ASP A 61 3.02 2.94 -3.75
CA ASP A 61 2.66 2.42 -2.43
C ASP A 61 3.19 0.99 -2.20
N TRP A 62 3.38 0.22 -3.26
CA TRP A 62 3.73 -1.19 -3.16
C TRP A 62 5.02 -1.60 -3.87
N TYR A 63 5.16 -1.45 -5.19
CA TYR A 63 6.35 -1.99 -5.88
C TYR A 63 7.64 -1.35 -5.38
N LEU A 64 7.67 -0.02 -5.29
CA LEU A 64 8.84 0.71 -4.79
C LEU A 64 9.14 0.33 -3.33
N GLU A 65 8.11 0.19 -2.49
CA GLU A 65 8.26 -0.19 -1.09
C GLU A 65 8.81 -1.61 -0.95
N LEU A 66 8.16 -2.60 -1.57
CA LEU A 66 8.52 -4.02 -1.52
C LEU A 66 9.92 -4.29 -2.09
N SER A 67 10.37 -3.46 -3.04
CA SER A 67 11.71 -3.58 -3.63
C SER A 67 12.82 -3.00 -2.74
N LYS A 68 12.51 -2.17 -1.72
CA LYS A 68 13.53 -1.46 -0.93
C LYS A 68 14.58 -2.37 -0.31
N GLU A 69 14.20 -3.57 0.10
CA GLU A 69 15.12 -4.54 0.69
C GLU A 69 16.20 -4.97 -0.32
N ALA A 70 15.80 -5.28 -1.56
CA ALA A 70 16.73 -5.65 -2.63
C ALA A 70 17.69 -4.49 -2.96
N PHE A 71 17.17 -3.25 -2.96
CA PHE A 71 17.99 -2.05 -3.18
C PHE A 71 18.96 -1.79 -2.03
N ALA A 72 18.52 -1.98 -0.78
CA ALA A 72 19.37 -1.80 0.40
C ALA A 72 20.45 -2.88 0.53
N SER A 73 20.19 -4.11 0.07
CA SER A 73 21.14 -5.23 0.09
C SER A 73 22.13 -5.23 -1.08
N GLY A 74 21.96 -4.33 -2.06
CA GLY A 74 22.80 -4.27 -3.25
C GLY A 74 22.51 -5.34 -4.30
N ASN A 75 21.45 -6.13 -4.12
CA ASN A 75 21.03 -7.19 -5.05
C ASN A 75 19.84 -6.77 -5.93
N ALA A 76 19.81 -5.50 -6.35
CA ALA A 76 18.67 -4.92 -7.06
C ALA A 76 18.85 -4.86 -8.58
N GLY A 77 19.87 -5.47 -9.18
CA GLY A 77 20.14 -5.31 -10.63
C GLY A 77 18.94 -5.64 -11.52
N ALA A 78 18.21 -6.73 -11.21
CA ALA A 78 16.98 -7.09 -11.91
C ALA A 78 15.87 -6.05 -11.67
N SER A 79 15.57 -5.71 -10.42
CA SER A 79 14.52 -4.73 -10.06
C SER A 79 14.83 -3.31 -10.56
N GLN A 80 16.09 -2.92 -10.65
CA GLN A 80 16.54 -1.67 -11.26
C GLN A 80 16.16 -1.60 -12.74
N ARG A 81 16.37 -2.70 -13.46
CA ARG A 81 16.04 -2.80 -14.87
C ARG A 81 14.53 -2.88 -15.10
N VAL A 82 13.81 -3.60 -14.24
CA VAL A 82 12.34 -3.67 -14.25
C VAL A 82 11.72 -2.30 -13.95
N LEU A 83 12.18 -1.61 -12.89
CA LEU A 83 11.74 -0.27 -12.54
C LEU A 83 11.98 0.73 -13.69
N GLY A 84 13.13 0.65 -14.37
CA GLY A 84 13.39 1.49 -15.54
C GLY A 84 12.40 1.26 -16.68
N HIS A 85 12.04 0.00 -16.97
CA HIS A 85 11.00 -0.32 -17.96
C HIS A 85 9.61 0.17 -17.56
N VAL A 86 9.25 0.00 -16.28
CA VAL A 86 7.96 0.44 -15.74
C VAL A 86 7.85 1.95 -15.84
N LEU A 87 8.87 2.71 -15.43
CA LEU A 87 8.89 4.17 -15.51
C LEU A 87 8.87 4.67 -16.96
N ASP A 88 9.67 4.05 -17.84
CA ASP A 88 9.67 4.36 -19.27
C ASP A 88 8.27 4.23 -19.88
N THR A 89 7.58 3.11 -19.61
CA THR A 89 6.23 2.85 -20.10
C THR A 89 5.21 3.80 -19.48
N LEU A 90 5.27 3.98 -18.16
CA LEU A 90 4.38 4.87 -17.41
C LEU A 90 4.45 6.32 -17.94
N PHE A 91 5.64 6.86 -18.16
CA PHE A 91 5.79 8.23 -18.66
C PHE A 91 5.22 8.40 -20.06
N ARG A 92 5.40 7.42 -20.96
CA ARG A 92 4.77 7.44 -22.28
C ARG A 92 3.24 7.44 -22.20
N LEU A 93 2.66 6.60 -21.32
CA LEU A 93 1.21 6.56 -21.11
C LEU A 93 0.65 7.85 -20.51
N LEU A 94 1.38 8.47 -19.56
CA LEU A 94 0.96 9.71 -18.92
C LEU A 94 1.16 10.96 -19.78
N HIS A 95 2.00 10.91 -20.81
CA HIS A 95 2.39 12.09 -21.58
C HIS A 95 1.22 12.87 -22.21
N PRO A 96 0.17 12.22 -22.77
CA PRO A 96 -1.00 12.94 -23.29
C PRO A 96 -1.74 13.78 -22.23
N VAL A 97 -1.58 13.46 -20.95
CA VAL A 97 -2.28 14.12 -19.83
C VAL A 97 -1.36 15.09 -19.08
N MET A 98 -0.09 14.74 -18.93
CA MET A 98 0.90 15.47 -18.12
C MET A 98 2.20 15.75 -18.89
N PRO A 99 2.16 16.49 -20.00
CA PRO A 99 3.24 16.50 -21.00
C PRO A 99 4.56 17.07 -20.46
N PHE A 100 4.53 18.17 -19.71
CA PHE A 100 5.76 18.86 -19.30
C PHE A 100 6.62 18.08 -18.30
N ILE A 101 5.98 17.47 -17.30
CA ILE A 101 6.71 16.73 -16.27
C ILE A 101 7.16 15.36 -16.78
N THR A 102 6.33 14.68 -17.56
CA THR A 102 6.70 13.39 -18.18
C THR A 102 7.84 13.55 -19.18
N GLU A 103 7.86 14.64 -19.97
CA GLU A 103 8.99 14.99 -20.85
C GLU A 103 10.30 15.06 -20.06
N THR A 104 10.31 15.84 -18.98
CA THR A 104 11.50 16.08 -18.16
C THR A 104 11.99 14.79 -17.52
N LEU A 105 11.08 14.01 -16.93
CA LEU A 105 11.44 12.75 -16.25
C LEU A 105 11.92 11.68 -17.23
N TRP A 106 11.26 11.56 -18.38
CA TRP A 106 11.57 10.53 -19.37
C TRP A 106 12.88 10.78 -20.10
N THR A 107 13.14 12.03 -20.52
CA THR A 107 14.43 12.40 -21.15
C THR A 107 15.58 12.23 -20.16
N THR A 108 15.36 12.53 -18.87
CA THR A 108 16.35 12.28 -17.80
C THR A 108 16.60 10.78 -17.57
N LEU A 109 15.56 9.95 -17.65
CA LEU A 109 15.66 8.49 -17.45
C LEU A 109 16.33 7.79 -18.63
N THR A 110 15.95 8.16 -19.86
CA THR A 110 16.28 7.39 -21.07
C THR A 110 17.40 8.00 -21.89
N GLY A 111 17.68 9.30 -21.72
CA GLY A 111 18.55 10.06 -22.61
C GLY A 111 17.95 10.34 -23.99
N GLY A 112 16.66 10.04 -24.21
CA GLY A 112 15.96 10.38 -25.44
C GLY A 112 15.81 11.89 -25.64
N GLU A 113 15.66 12.33 -26.89
CA GLU A 113 15.56 13.75 -27.24
C GLU A 113 14.19 14.34 -26.84
N THR A 114 13.11 13.63 -27.16
CA THR A 114 11.76 14.05 -26.78
C THR A 114 10.80 12.89 -26.61
N LEU A 115 9.89 12.99 -25.64
CA LEU A 115 8.84 12.01 -25.40
C LEU A 115 7.67 12.15 -26.39
N VAL A 116 7.45 13.35 -26.93
CA VAL A 116 6.34 13.68 -27.85
C VAL A 116 6.29 12.75 -29.08
N THR A 117 7.45 12.33 -29.60
CA THR A 117 7.57 11.47 -30.79
C THR A 117 7.89 10.01 -30.47
N ALA A 118 7.94 9.65 -29.18
CA ALA A 118 8.20 8.28 -28.77
C ALA A 118 7.05 7.35 -29.23
N ALA A 119 7.39 6.11 -29.54
CA ALA A 119 6.39 5.10 -29.86
C ALA A 119 5.47 4.86 -28.67
N TRP A 120 4.16 4.74 -28.95
CA TRP A 120 3.18 4.32 -27.96
C TRP A 120 3.55 2.94 -27.41
N PRO A 121 3.50 2.73 -26.08
CA PRO A 121 3.85 1.45 -25.50
C PRO A 121 2.82 0.38 -25.86
N VAL A 122 3.31 -0.84 -26.11
CA VAL A 122 2.49 -2.00 -26.42
C VAL A 122 2.59 -2.96 -25.23
N ALA A 123 1.43 -3.38 -24.71
CA ALA A 123 1.37 -4.37 -23.64
C ALA A 123 2.01 -5.69 -24.11
N ASP A 124 2.80 -6.32 -23.24
CA ASP A 124 3.35 -7.65 -23.48
C ASP A 124 2.52 -8.69 -22.71
N PRO A 125 1.69 -9.51 -23.38
CA PRO A 125 0.88 -10.52 -22.71
C PRO A 125 1.70 -11.58 -21.97
N SER A 126 2.98 -11.77 -22.34
CA SER A 126 3.86 -12.73 -21.66
C SER A 126 4.25 -12.29 -20.25
N HIS A 127 4.11 -11.00 -19.93
CA HIS A 127 4.31 -10.48 -18.58
C HIS A 127 3.14 -10.79 -17.63
N ILE A 128 1.97 -11.18 -18.15
CA ILE A 128 0.80 -11.44 -17.30
C ILE A 128 1.05 -12.64 -16.41
N ASN A 129 1.04 -12.43 -15.10
CA ASN A 129 1.33 -13.44 -14.09
C ASN A 129 0.35 -13.37 -12.91
N LYS A 130 -0.77 -14.07 -13.05
CA LYS A 130 -1.83 -14.13 -12.01
C LYS A 130 -1.39 -14.79 -10.71
N LYS A 131 -0.38 -15.66 -10.75
CA LYS A 131 0.19 -16.25 -9.54
C LYS A 131 0.93 -15.18 -8.73
N SER A 132 1.79 -14.40 -9.38
CA SER A 132 2.52 -13.31 -8.72
C SER A 132 1.57 -12.21 -8.23
N GLU A 133 0.51 -11.89 -8.97
CA GLU A 133 -0.55 -10.98 -8.49
C GLU A 133 -1.24 -11.48 -7.22
N THR A 134 -1.62 -12.76 -7.18
CA THR A 134 -2.24 -13.35 -5.99
C THR A 134 -1.29 -13.30 -4.80
N LEU A 135 -0.04 -13.70 -5.01
CA LEU A 135 0.98 -13.73 -3.97
C LEU A 135 1.27 -12.33 -3.42
N VAL A 136 1.51 -11.34 -4.28
CA VAL A 136 1.74 -9.96 -3.81
C VAL A 136 0.51 -9.42 -3.09
N GLY A 137 -0.71 -9.75 -3.56
CA GLY A 137 -1.94 -9.44 -2.83
C GLY A 137 -1.98 -10.03 -1.41
N GLU A 138 -1.41 -11.22 -1.17
CA GLU A 138 -1.27 -11.78 0.18
C GLU A 138 -0.22 -11.02 1.01
N LEU A 139 0.93 -10.66 0.42
CA LEU A 139 1.94 -9.83 1.08
C LEU A 139 1.36 -8.48 1.51
N GLN A 140 0.61 -7.82 0.63
CA GLN A 140 -0.06 -6.55 0.89
C GLN A 140 -1.04 -6.65 2.06
N LYS A 141 -1.85 -7.73 2.10
CA LYS A 141 -2.79 -7.99 3.21
C LYS A 141 -2.05 -8.17 4.53
N ILE A 142 -0.99 -8.99 4.56
CA ILE A 142 -0.18 -9.21 5.77
C ILE A 142 0.40 -7.87 6.25
N ILE A 143 1.05 -7.12 5.37
CA ILE A 143 1.68 -5.85 5.73
C ILE A 143 0.65 -4.86 6.28
N THR A 144 -0.51 -4.77 5.63
CA THR A 144 -1.60 -3.87 6.04
C THR A 144 -2.15 -4.24 7.42
N GLU A 145 -2.48 -5.51 7.63
CA GLU A 145 -3.02 -5.98 8.91
C GLU A 145 -2.00 -5.87 10.05
N VAL A 146 -0.72 -6.15 9.80
CA VAL A 146 0.33 -5.95 10.82
C VAL A 146 0.53 -4.48 11.13
N ARG A 147 0.52 -3.58 10.13
CA ARG A 147 0.60 -2.12 10.36
C ARG A 147 -0.59 -1.63 11.19
N ARG A 148 -1.80 -2.06 10.85
CA ARG A 148 -3.02 -1.77 11.60
C ARG A 148 -2.91 -2.27 13.04
N PHE A 149 -2.54 -3.53 13.22
CA PHE A 149 -2.39 -4.13 14.54
C PHE A 149 -1.36 -3.38 15.39
N ARG A 150 -0.19 -3.06 14.83
CA ARG A 150 0.84 -2.26 15.53
C ARG A 150 0.31 -0.91 15.98
N ASN A 151 -0.42 -0.22 15.11
CA ASN A 151 -1.05 1.06 15.45
C ASN A 151 -2.05 0.89 16.60
N ASP A 152 -2.90 -0.14 16.53
CA ASP A 152 -3.87 -0.46 17.57
C ASP A 152 -3.21 -0.82 18.91
N GLN A 153 -2.02 -1.41 18.90
CA GLN A 153 -1.25 -1.77 20.10
C GLN A 153 -0.33 -0.66 20.63
N GLY A 154 -0.33 0.52 20.01
CA GLY A 154 0.52 1.60 20.49
C GLY A 154 1.92 1.68 19.92
N VAL A 155 2.26 0.76 19.02
CA VAL A 155 3.63 0.61 18.53
C VAL A 155 3.87 1.58 17.38
N LYS A 156 4.86 2.47 17.55
CA LYS A 156 5.21 3.44 16.51
C LYS A 156 5.65 2.72 15.22
N PRO A 157 5.30 3.21 14.02
CA PRO A 157 5.70 2.57 12.75
C PRO A 157 7.22 2.44 12.58
N SER A 158 8.01 3.36 13.15
CA SER A 158 9.47 3.36 13.06
C SER A 158 10.17 2.45 14.07
N GLN A 159 9.46 1.95 15.08
CA GLN A 159 10.03 1.15 16.16
C GLN A 159 10.33 -0.26 15.66
N LYS A 160 11.55 -0.75 15.89
CA LYS A 160 11.88 -2.13 15.57
C LYS A 160 11.41 -3.06 16.68
N ILE A 161 10.76 -4.15 16.31
CA ILE A 161 10.29 -5.18 17.26
C ILE A 161 10.57 -6.58 16.70
N PRO A 162 10.87 -7.58 17.53
CA PRO A 162 10.93 -8.97 17.07
C PRO A 162 9.60 -9.44 16.48
N GLY A 163 9.68 -10.20 15.40
CA GLY A 163 8.49 -10.78 14.77
C GLY A 163 8.80 -11.96 13.87
N ARG A 164 7.83 -12.86 13.70
CA ARG A 164 7.92 -13.99 12.76
C ARG A 164 6.62 -14.21 12.00
N PHE A 165 6.77 -14.66 10.76
CA PHE A 165 5.66 -15.00 9.86
C PHE A 165 5.46 -16.51 9.85
N ILE A 166 4.22 -16.94 10.02
CA ILE A 166 3.79 -18.33 9.92
C ILE A 166 2.79 -18.37 8.76
N ALA A 167 3.29 -18.73 7.57
CA ALA A 167 2.55 -18.68 6.32
C ALA A 167 3.08 -19.77 5.35
N PRO A 168 2.42 -20.00 4.22
CA PRO A 168 2.94 -20.86 3.15
C PRO A 168 4.35 -20.46 2.68
N ALA A 169 5.08 -21.42 2.11
CA ALA A 169 6.51 -21.27 1.80
C ALA A 169 6.79 -20.12 0.81
N ASP A 170 5.94 -19.94 -0.19
CA ASP A 170 6.00 -18.87 -1.18
C ASP A 170 5.82 -17.47 -0.55
N VAL A 171 4.95 -17.32 0.45
CA VAL A 171 4.82 -16.09 1.23
C VAL A 171 6.06 -15.87 2.12
N THR A 172 6.49 -16.90 2.86
CA THR A 172 7.63 -16.78 3.77
C THR A 172 8.96 -16.53 3.06
N ALA A 173 9.07 -16.86 1.77
CA ALA A 173 10.21 -16.49 0.93
C ALA A 173 10.44 -14.96 0.87
N TYR A 174 9.39 -14.16 1.08
CA TYR A 174 9.43 -12.70 1.12
C TYR A 174 9.44 -12.13 2.55
N ALA A 175 9.72 -12.94 3.57
CA ALA A 175 9.75 -12.51 4.98
C ALA A 175 10.74 -11.35 5.22
N SER A 176 11.91 -11.34 4.55
CA SER A 176 12.89 -10.25 4.67
C SER A 176 12.30 -8.92 4.19
N ALA A 177 11.68 -8.91 3.01
CA ALA A 177 11.04 -7.74 2.45
C ALA A 177 9.90 -7.25 3.37
N MET A 178 8.99 -8.15 3.77
CA MET A 178 7.91 -7.79 4.70
C MET A 178 8.44 -7.23 6.02
N ALA A 179 9.46 -7.86 6.61
CA ALA A 179 10.10 -7.39 7.84
C ALA A 179 10.73 -6.00 7.68
N PHE A 180 11.36 -5.71 6.53
CA PHE A 180 11.95 -4.41 6.24
C PHE A 180 10.91 -3.28 6.26
N LEU A 181 9.73 -3.52 5.67
CA LEU A 181 8.62 -2.58 5.61
C LEU A 181 7.91 -2.44 6.96
N LEU A 182 7.83 -3.53 7.72
CA LEU A 182 7.15 -3.60 9.01
C LEU A 182 8.04 -3.25 10.20
N LYS A 183 9.34 -2.98 9.97
CA LYS A 183 10.35 -2.81 11.02
C LYS A 183 10.34 -3.98 11.99
N LEU A 184 10.34 -5.20 11.45
CA LEU A 184 10.45 -6.43 12.24
C LEU A 184 11.89 -6.93 12.25
N GLU A 185 12.30 -7.47 13.39
CA GLU A 185 13.55 -8.19 13.56
C GLU A 185 13.25 -9.68 13.53
N LEU A 186 13.82 -10.37 12.54
CA LEU A 186 13.64 -11.82 12.35
C LEU A 186 14.61 -12.60 13.25
N THR A 187 14.39 -12.51 14.56
CA THR A 187 15.20 -13.16 15.60
C THR A 187 14.35 -14.14 16.42
N GLU A 188 14.99 -14.92 17.29
CA GLU A 188 14.27 -15.76 18.25
C GLU A 188 13.68 -14.90 19.39
N PHE A 189 12.41 -15.13 19.71
CA PHE A 189 11.68 -14.41 20.78
C PHE A 189 10.53 -15.26 21.33
N THR A 190 10.03 -14.86 22.51
CA THR A 190 8.77 -15.38 23.04
C THR A 190 7.63 -14.45 22.62
N SER A 191 6.67 -14.98 21.85
CA SER A 191 5.55 -14.18 21.38
C SER A 191 4.71 -13.64 22.54
N SER A 192 4.44 -12.35 22.51
CA SER A 192 3.52 -11.69 23.44
C SER A 192 2.18 -11.33 22.78
N ALA A 193 2.14 -11.32 21.45
CA ALA A 193 0.96 -11.02 20.65
C ALA A 193 1.00 -11.74 19.28
N SER A 194 -0.18 -11.94 18.69
CA SER A 194 -0.32 -12.53 17.36
C SER A 194 -1.46 -11.88 16.57
N VAL A 195 -1.31 -11.88 15.25
CA VAL A 195 -2.30 -11.39 14.28
C VAL A 195 -2.63 -12.53 13.33
N GLU A 196 -3.91 -12.90 13.24
CA GLU A 196 -4.41 -13.91 12.31
C GLU A 196 -4.90 -13.24 11.02
N ILE A 197 -4.42 -13.71 9.87
CA ILE A 197 -4.70 -13.16 8.54
C ILE A 197 -5.08 -14.33 7.61
N GLY A 198 -6.36 -14.70 7.60
CA GLY A 198 -6.84 -15.89 6.89
C GLY A 198 -6.25 -17.16 7.49
N SER A 199 -5.45 -17.90 6.71
CA SER A 199 -4.71 -19.09 7.17
C SER A 199 -3.27 -18.79 7.61
N MET A 200 -2.88 -17.52 7.63
CA MET A 200 -1.53 -17.07 7.97
C MET A 200 -1.56 -16.38 9.34
N LYS A 201 -0.44 -16.42 10.05
CA LYS A 201 -0.29 -15.81 11.36
C LYS A 201 1.02 -15.03 11.45
N VAL A 202 0.98 -13.86 12.07
CA VAL A 202 2.18 -13.10 12.41
C VAL A 202 2.28 -13.01 13.93
N GLU A 203 3.39 -13.43 14.49
CA GLU A 203 3.67 -13.33 15.91
C GLU A 203 4.67 -12.19 16.15
N LEU A 204 4.44 -11.43 17.22
CA LEU A 204 5.20 -10.23 17.57
C LEU A 204 5.63 -10.28 19.04
N ASP A 205 6.77 -9.66 19.33
CA ASP A 205 7.16 -9.31 20.69
C ASP A 205 6.87 -7.82 20.94
N LEU A 206 5.87 -7.57 21.78
CA LEU A 206 5.49 -6.24 22.23
C LEU A 206 6.06 -5.92 23.62
N SER A 207 6.78 -6.85 24.24
CA SER A 207 7.37 -6.64 25.56
C SER A 207 8.42 -5.52 25.49
N GLY A 208 8.27 -4.51 26.36
CA GLY A 208 9.14 -3.34 26.39
C GLY A 208 8.91 -2.31 25.27
N THR A 209 7.90 -2.47 24.41
CA THR A 209 7.66 -1.54 23.28
C THR A 209 6.59 -0.50 23.54
N VAL A 210 5.67 -0.77 24.47
CA VAL A 210 4.61 0.16 24.85
C VAL A 210 5.13 1.08 25.95
N ASP A 211 5.42 2.34 25.60
CA ASP A 211 5.49 3.41 26.58
C ASP A 211 4.07 3.61 27.14
N VAL A 212 3.77 2.92 28.25
CA VAL A 212 2.43 2.88 28.85
C VAL A 212 1.91 4.29 29.15
N VAL A 213 2.81 5.22 29.50
CA VAL A 213 2.43 6.61 29.79
C VAL A 213 2.05 7.33 28.50
N ALA A 214 2.88 7.25 27.47
CA ALA A 214 2.58 7.87 26.17
C ALA A 214 1.35 7.24 25.50
N GLU A 215 1.20 5.93 25.63
CA GLU A 215 0.08 5.18 25.04
C GLU A 215 -1.23 5.47 25.75
N ARG A 216 -1.23 5.50 27.09
CA ARG A 216 -2.39 5.95 27.87
C ARG A 216 -2.79 7.37 27.48
N ALA A 217 -1.83 8.30 27.39
CA ALA A 217 -2.11 9.68 27.01
C ALA A 217 -2.68 9.79 25.59
N ARG A 218 -2.19 8.97 24.64
CA ARG A 218 -2.74 8.91 23.27
C ARG A 218 -4.16 8.37 23.26
N LEU A 219 -4.39 7.21 23.87
CA LEU A 219 -5.71 6.58 23.91
C LEU A 219 -6.73 7.46 24.66
N GLU A 220 -6.33 8.17 25.72
CA GLU A 220 -7.19 9.16 26.39
C GLU A 220 -7.58 10.30 25.46
N LYS A 221 -6.64 10.82 24.66
CA LYS A 221 -6.92 11.84 23.64
C LYS A 221 -7.83 11.32 22.53
N ASP A 222 -7.59 10.11 22.04
CA ASP A 222 -8.41 9.47 21.01
C ASP A 222 -9.83 9.20 21.52
N LEU A 223 -9.96 8.75 22.78
CA LEU A 223 -11.24 8.55 23.46
C LEU A 223 -12.02 9.87 23.56
N VAL A 224 -11.38 10.96 23.98
CA VAL A 224 -12.02 12.28 24.04
C VAL A 224 -12.49 12.74 22.66
N THR A 225 -11.70 12.47 21.61
CA THR A 225 -12.05 12.83 20.23
C THR A 225 -13.26 12.01 19.75
N ALA A 226 -13.23 10.69 19.93
CA ALA A 226 -14.32 9.80 19.56
C ALA A 226 -15.62 10.11 20.33
N GLN A 227 -15.54 10.43 21.63
CA GLN A 227 -16.67 10.86 22.44
C GLN A 227 -17.28 12.17 21.94
N LYS A 228 -16.45 13.14 21.53
CA LYS A 228 -16.93 14.41 20.96
C LYS A 228 -17.62 14.20 19.61
N ASP A 229 -17.09 13.34 18.76
CA ASP A 229 -17.68 12.98 17.47
C ASP A 229 -19.02 12.26 17.67
N MET A 230 -19.07 11.26 18.57
CA MET A 230 -20.31 10.56 18.92
C MET A 230 -21.38 11.51 19.43
N LYS A 231 -21.03 12.44 20.34
CA LYS A 231 -21.95 13.45 20.85
C LYS A 231 -22.48 14.37 19.75
N THR A 232 -21.65 14.70 18.76
CA THR A 232 -22.07 15.52 17.62
C THR A 232 -23.07 14.78 16.73
N ALA A 233 -22.86 13.49 16.50
CA ALA A 233 -23.81 12.64 15.78
C ALA A 233 -25.14 12.49 16.56
N GLU A 234 -25.06 12.23 17.86
CA GLU A 234 -26.21 12.08 18.75
C GLU A 234 -27.09 13.36 18.79
N VAL A 235 -26.47 14.54 18.90
CA VAL A 235 -27.20 15.83 18.87
C VAL A 235 -27.95 16.02 17.54
N LYS A 236 -27.36 15.63 16.41
CA LYS A 236 -28.02 15.72 15.10
C LYS A 236 -29.18 14.73 14.98
N LEU A 237 -29.00 13.49 15.45
CA LEU A 237 -30.03 12.44 15.39
C LEU A 237 -31.20 12.70 16.34
N ASN A 238 -30.95 13.33 17.50
CA ASN A 238 -32.01 13.71 18.45
C ASN A 238 -32.68 15.05 18.13
N ASN A 239 -32.21 15.79 17.12
CA ASN A 239 -32.83 17.04 16.70
C ASN A 239 -33.97 16.76 15.71
N GLU A 240 -35.20 16.74 16.21
CA GLU A 240 -36.42 16.50 15.41
C GLU A 240 -36.53 17.43 14.20
N GLY A 241 -36.12 18.70 14.33
CA GLY A 241 -36.16 19.68 13.25
C GLY A 241 -35.13 19.41 12.14
N PHE A 242 -33.98 18.84 12.49
CA PHE A 242 -32.98 18.36 11.53
C PHE A 242 -33.46 17.07 10.86
N MET A 243 -33.94 16.10 11.64
CA MET A 243 -34.42 14.81 11.14
C MET A 243 -35.60 14.95 10.17
N ALA A 244 -36.48 15.93 10.37
CA ALA A 244 -37.59 16.20 9.47
C ALA A 244 -37.18 16.81 8.12
N LYS A 245 -35.94 17.33 7.98
CA LYS A 245 -35.48 18.08 6.79
C LYS A 245 -34.24 17.48 6.13
N ALA A 246 -33.51 16.61 6.84
CA ALA A 246 -32.27 16.03 6.35
C ALA A 246 -32.54 14.99 5.24
N PRO A 247 -31.77 15.01 4.13
CA PRO A 247 -31.81 13.94 3.13
C PRO A 247 -31.47 12.58 3.73
N GLU A 248 -32.05 11.51 3.18
CA GLU A 248 -31.86 10.14 3.69
C GLU A 248 -30.40 9.69 3.65
N SER A 249 -29.64 10.09 2.62
CA SER A 249 -28.19 9.84 2.52
C SER A 249 -27.41 10.46 3.67
N VAL A 250 -27.76 11.67 4.09
CA VAL A 250 -27.12 12.38 5.20
C VAL A 250 -27.47 11.72 6.54
N VAL A 251 -28.71 11.26 6.71
CA VAL A 251 -29.12 10.52 7.92
C VAL A 251 -28.41 9.17 8.01
N ALA A 252 -28.26 8.46 6.88
CA ALA A 252 -27.53 7.20 6.81
C ALA A 252 -26.05 7.38 7.20
N GLU A 253 -25.37 8.39 6.65
CA GLU A 253 -23.98 8.72 6.97
C GLU A 253 -23.81 9.05 8.47
N ILE A 254 -24.73 9.82 9.06
CA ILE A 254 -24.66 10.16 10.49
C ILE A 254 -24.87 8.92 11.38
N ARG A 255 -25.76 7.99 11.00
CA ARG A 255 -25.96 6.72 11.73
C ARG A 255 -24.74 5.81 11.62
N GLU A 256 -24.14 5.71 10.43
CA GLU A 256 -22.91 4.96 10.21
C GLU A 256 -21.77 5.55 11.05
N ARG A 257 -21.63 6.88 11.06
CA ARG A 257 -20.67 7.60 11.91
C ARG A 257 -20.90 7.31 13.39
N MET A 258 -22.15 7.26 13.85
CA MET A 258 -22.49 6.93 15.25
C MET A 258 -22.10 5.48 15.58
N SER A 259 -22.36 4.54 14.68
CA SER A 259 -21.97 3.13 14.86
C SER A 259 -20.44 2.98 14.91
N ALA A 260 -19.73 3.63 13.99
CA ALA A 260 -18.27 3.57 13.92
C ALA A 260 -17.62 4.18 15.18
N THR A 261 -18.06 5.37 15.58
CA THR A 261 -17.53 6.05 16.78
C THR A 261 -17.85 5.30 18.06
N SER A 262 -19.02 4.64 18.15
CA SER A 262 -19.34 3.76 19.28
C SER A 262 -18.40 2.56 19.36
N ALA A 263 -18.15 1.88 18.24
CA ALA A 263 -17.22 0.75 18.19
C ALA A 263 -15.78 1.17 18.54
N ASP A 264 -15.35 2.35 18.07
CA ASP A 264 -14.04 2.92 18.42
C ASP A 264 -13.92 3.22 19.92
N ILE A 265 -14.95 3.82 20.54
CA ILE A 265 -14.95 4.09 21.99
C ILE A 265 -14.85 2.79 22.77
N GLU A 266 -15.59 1.75 22.38
CA GLU A 266 -15.58 0.45 23.05
C GLU A 266 -14.18 -0.19 22.98
N ARG A 267 -13.58 -0.18 21.78
CA ARG A 267 -12.22 -0.68 21.54
C ARG A 267 -11.17 0.09 22.33
N ILE A 268 -11.18 1.42 22.28
CA ILE A 268 -10.20 2.29 22.98
C ILE A 268 -10.33 2.11 24.50
N THR A 269 -11.56 2.01 25.03
CA THR A 269 -11.81 1.79 26.45
C THR A 269 -11.26 0.43 26.91
N ALA A 270 -11.48 -0.62 26.13
CA ALA A 270 -10.91 -1.95 26.42
C ALA A 270 -9.37 -1.92 26.42
N GLN A 271 -8.75 -1.20 25.49
CA GLN A 271 -7.30 -1.02 25.43
C GLN A 271 -6.76 -0.25 26.65
N LEU A 272 -7.39 0.85 27.04
CA LEU A 272 -7.02 1.63 28.23
C LEU A 272 -7.11 0.80 29.52
N ALA A 273 -8.10 -0.10 29.63
CA ALA A 273 -8.26 -0.98 30.77
C ALA A 273 -7.19 -2.11 30.81
N ALA A 274 -6.72 -2.55 29.64
CA ALA A 274 -5.68 -3.57 29.52
C ALA A 274 -4.27 -3.03 29.84
N LEU A 275 -4.03 -1.73 29.70
CA LEU A 275 -2.79 -1.06 30.10
C LEU A 275 -2.72 -0.96 31.63
N LYS A 276 -1.90 -1.81 32.26
CA LYS A 276 -1.56 -1.73 33.70
C LYS A 276 -0.49 -0.69 33.95
#